data_AF-A0A962XB28-F1
#
_entry.id   AF-A0A962XB28-F1
#
_cell.length_a   1.000
_cell.length_b   1.000
_cell.length_c   1.000
_cell.angle_alpha   90.00
_cell.angle_beta   90.00
_cell.angle_gamma   90.00
#
_symmetry.space_group_name_H-M   'P 1'
#
loop_
_entity.id
_entity.type
_entity.pdbx_description
1 polymer ?
#
loop_
_entity_poly.entity_id
_entity_poly.type
_entity_poly.pdbx_seq_one_letter_code
_entity_poly.pdbx_strand_id
1 'polypeptide(L)'
;IAQDLQGNVWYCGEEVKDYETFSEDQPAHPELVEIAGSFKVGRDGAKPGILMYAMPTVGQIYRQEFAVGEAEDVAEVINTRSNEAVFGFPCDSECIVTRDFSPLDPGVEENKFYKPGVGLILELGVGTAERVELISTSVLP
;
A
#
# COMPACT_ATOMS: atom_id res chain seq x y z
N ILE A 1 -11.19 1.22 -2.99
CA ILE A 1 -11.11 -0.26 -2.91
C ILE A 1 -12.49 -0.90 -3.05
N ALA A 2 -12.58 -2.12 -3.55
CA ALA A 2 -13.82 -2.91 -3.63
C ALA A 2 -13.52 -4.41 -3.48
N GLN A 3 -14.48 -5.23 -3.04
CA GLN A 3 -14.31 -6.68 -2.95
C GLN A 3 -15.27 -7.40 -3.91
N ASP A 4 -14.77 -8.38 -4.68
CA ASP A 4 -15.61 -9.20 -5.55
C ASP A 4 -16.22 -10.41 -4.81
N LEU A 5 -17.11 -11.14 -5.49
CA LEU A 5 -17.79 -12.32 -4.92
C LEU A 5 -16.85 -13.51 -4.65
N GLN A 6 -15.63 -13.49 -5.17
CA GLN A 6 -14.59 -14.49 -4.90
C GLN A 6 -13.72 -14.08 -3.71
N GLY A 7 -13.91 -12.86 -3.18
CA GLY A 7 -13.17 -12.32 -2.04
C GLY A 7 -11.93 -11.52 -2.42
N ASN A 8 -11.62 -11.32 -3.71
CA ASN A 8 -10.47 -10.52 -4.11
C ASN A 8 -10.74 -9.06 -3.84
N VAL A 9 -9.71 -8.36 -3.35
CA VAL A 9 -9.76 -6.92 -3.08
C VAL A 9 -9.15 -6.19 -4.26
N TRP A 10 -9.97 -5.37 -4.91
CA TRP A 10 -9.62 -4.55 -6.05
C TRP A 10 -9.20 -3.15 -5.62
N TYR A 11 -8.13 -2.64 -6.24
CA TYR A 11 -7.71 -1.27 -6.09
C TYR A 11 -8.26 -0.42 -7.24
N CYS A 12 -9.09 0.57 -6.92
CA CYS A 12 -9.90 1.28 -7.91
C CYS A 12 -9.52 2.76 -8.08
N GLY A 13 -8.44 3.18 -7.44
CA GLY A 13 -8.00 4.56 -7.40
C GLY A 13 -7.59 4.99 -6.01
N GLU A 14 -6.81 6.06 -6.00
CA GLU A 14 -6.26 6.75 -4.85
C GLU A 14 -6.27 8.26 -5.14
N GLU A 15 -6.31 9.05 -4.06
CA GLU A 15 -6.02 10.47 -4.11
C GLU A 15 -4.79 10.72 -3.22
N VAL A 16 -3.67 11.02 -3.86
CA VAL A 16 -2.38 11.32 -3.23
C VAL A 16 -2.25 12.83 -3.05
N LYS A 17 -1.71 13.24 -1.90
CA LYS A 17 -1.41 14.64 -1.58
C LYS A 17 -0.18 14.70 -0.69
N ASP A 18 0.90 15.21 -1.24
CA ASP A 18 2.15 15.38 -0.52
C ASP A 18 2.25 16.78 0.04
N TYR A 19 2.65 16.86 1.31
CA TYR A 19 2.79 18.11 2.03
C TYR A 19 4.20 18.25 2.57
N GLU A 20 4.83 19.40 2.34
CA GLU A 20 6.13 19.74 2.89
C GLU A 20 6.03 20.97 3.80
N THR A 21 6.95 21.07 4.75
CA THR A 21 7.14 22.28 5.57
C THR A 21 8.52 22.83 5.25
N PHE A 22 8.58 24.11 4.91
CA PHE A 22 9.80 24.80 4.54
C PHE A 22 10.36 25.58 5.73
N SER A 23 11.68 25.77 5.73
CA SER A 23 12.36 26.46 6.84
C SER A 23 11.95 27.93 6.99
N GLU A 24 11.42 28.50 5.92
CA GLU A 24 10.95 29.86 5.76
C GLU A 24 9.52 30.08 6.25
N ASP A 25 8.76 29.01 6.50
CA ASP A 25 7.34 29.09 6.84
C ASP A 25 7.12 29.77 8.19
N GLN A 26 6.29 30.83 8.20
CA GLN A 26 5.91 31.58 9.40
C GLN A 26 4.40 31.83 9.45
N PRO A 27 3.63 31.03 10.21
CA PRO A 27 4.06 29.90 11.04
C PRO A 27 4.44 28.67 10.20
N ALA A 28 5.27 27.78 10.76
CA ALA A 28 5.62 26.51 10.12
C ALA A 28 4.37 25.63 9.96
N HIS A 29 3.82 25.62 8.75
CA HIS A 29 2.61 24.89 8.39
C HIS A 29 2.87 24.11 7.11
N PRO A 30 2.53 22.80 7.06
CA PRO A 30 2.68 22.04 5.85
C PRO A 30 1.82 22.61 4.71
N GLU A 31 2.41 22.77 3.53
CA GLU A 31 1.73 23.17 2.30
C GLU A 31 1.71 22.04 1.27
N LEU A 32 0.65 21.98 0.46
CA LEU A 32 0.49 20.96 -0.58
C LEU A 32 1.49 21.23 -1.71
N VAL A 33 2.39 20.28 -1.96
CA VAL A 33 3.44 20.40 -2.99
C VAL A 33 3.17 19.53 -4.21
N GLU A 34 2.54 18.37 -4.04
CA GLU A 34 2.34 17.40 -5.12
C GLU A 34 1.07 16.57 -4.93
N ILE A 35 0.50 16.11 -6.05
CA ILE A 35 -0.65 15.18 -6.09
C ILE A 35 -0.41 13.98 -7.04
N ALA A 36 0.82 13.83 -7.52
CA ALA A 36 1.21 12.78 -8.46
C ALA A 36 0.98 11.39 -7.83
N GLY A 37 0.72 10.39 -8.67
CA GLY A 37 0.32 9.04 -8.22
C GLY A 37 -1.19 8.92 -7.97
N SER A 38 -1.93 10.03 -7.94
CA SER A 38 -3.39 9.98 -7.90
C SER A 38 -3.95 9.34 -9.18
N PHE A 39 -4.76 8.29 -9.03
CA PHE A 39 -5.44 7.67 -10.17
C PHE A 39 -6.88 7.31 -9.84
N LYS A 40 -7.71 7.17 -10.88
CA LYS A 40 -9.08 6.71 -10.72
C LYS A 40 -9.52 5.88 -11.90
N VAL A 41 -10.04 4.68 -11.61
CA VAL A 41 -10.53 3.76 -12.62
C VAL A 41 -11.54 4.44 -13.55
N GLY A 42 -11.35 4.21 -14.86
CA GLY A 42 -12.20 4.75 -15.91
C GLY A 42 -11.86 6.19 -16.32
N ARG A 43 -10.86 6.83 -15.71
CA ARG A 43 -10.28 8.11 -16.18
C ARG A 43 -8.97 7.85 -16.90
N ASP A 44 -8.75 8.54 -18.02
CA ASP A 44 -7.46 8.55 -18.74
C ASP A 44 -6.89 7.16 -19.06
N GLY A 45 -7.78 6.18 -19.28
CA GLY A 45 -7.42 4.79 -19.56
C GLY A 45 -7.07 3.95 -18.34
N ALA A 46 -7.16 4.51 -17.13
CA ALA A 46 -6.84 3.82 -15.90
C ALA A 46 -7.76 2.62 -15.63
N LYS A 47 -7.17 1.50 -15.20
CA LYS A 47 -7.86 0.23 -14.93
C LYS A 47 -7.74 -0.16 -13.46
N PRO A 48 -8.68 -0.97 -12.93
CA PRO A 48 -8.55 -1.48 -11.58
C PRO A 48 -7.42 -2.51 -11.53
N GLY A 49 -6.61 -2.47 -10.48
CA GLY A 49 -5.68 -3.54 -10.14
C GLY A 49 -6.15 -4.38 -8.96
N ILE A 50 -5.32 -5.34 -8.56
CA ILE A 50 -5.58 -6.17 -7.39
C ILE A 50 -4.78 -5.60 -6.22
N LEU A 51 -5.44 -5.30 -5.10
CA LEU A 51 -4.74 -4.96 -3.87
C LEU A 51 -4.29 -6.25 -3.16
N MET A 52 -5.19 -7.23 -3.08
CA MET A 52 -4.93 -8.51 -2.43
C MET A 52 -5.88 -9.57 -3.01
N TYR A 53 -5.34 -10.74 -3.37
CA TYR A 53 -6.18 -11.88 -3.76
C TYR A 53 -6.85 -12.51 -2.53
N ALA A 54 -8.00 -13.17 -2.74
CA ALA A 54 -8.68 -13.90 -1.67
C ALA A 54 -7.81 -15.02 -1.06
N MET A 55 -6.95 -15.62 -1.89
CA MET A 55 -5.99 -16.66 -1.50
C MET A 55 -4.59 -16.32 -2.03
N PRO A 56 -3.84 -15.45 -1.35
CA PRO A 56 -2.50 -15.06 -1.77
C PRO A 56 -1.55 -16.25 -1.72
N THR A 57 -0.71 -16.40 -2.75
CA THR A 57 0.28 -17.48 -2.83
C THR A 57 1.67 -16.88 -3.02
N VAL A 58 2.68 -17.42 -2.33
CA VAL A 58 4.07 -16.95 -2.48
C VAL A 58 4.52 -17.02 -3.95
N GLY A 59 5.18 -15.97 -4.42
CA GLY A 59 5.59 -15.77 -5.82
C GLY A 59 4.49 -15.21 -6.73
N GLN A 60 3.28 -14.96 -6.21
CA GLN A 60 2.23 -14.31 -6.99
C GLN A 60 2.57 -12.82 -7.15
N ILE A 61 2.70 -12.38 -8.40
CA ILE A 61 2.98 -10.99 -8.78
C ILE A 61 1.74 -10.42 -9.46
N TYR A 62 1.33 -9.22 -9.07
CA TYR A 62 0.19 -8.53 -9.65
C TYR A 62 0.35 -7.02 -9.57
N ARG A 63 -0.27 -6.32 -10.52
CA ARG A 63 -0.35 -4.86 -10.50
C ARG A 63 -1.48 -4.43 -9.57
N GLN A 64 -1.15 -3.53 -8.66
CA GLN A 64 -2.10 -2.80 -7.82
C GLN A 64 -2.68 -1.62 -8.61
N GLU A 65 -1.88 -1.00 -9.47
CA GLU A 65 -2.29 0.17 -10.21
C GLU A 65 -2.01 0.05 -11.71
N PHE A 66 -2.91 0.66 -12.49
CA PHE A 66 -2.85 0.65 -13.93
C PHE A 66 -3.21 2.03 -14.48
N ALA A 67 -2.34 3.02 -14.28
CA ALA A 67 -2.39 4.33 -14.91
C ALA A 67 -1.00 4.66 -15.49
N VAL A 68 -0.83 4.45 -16.79
CA VAL A 68 0.51 4.48 -17.43
C VAL A 68 1.16 5.85 -17.26
N GLY A 69 2.37 5.85 -16.69
CA GLY A 69 3.14 7.07 -16.42
C GLY A 69 2.66 7.91 -15.24
N GLU A 70 1.62 7.46 -14.52
CA GLU A 70 1.06 8.16 -13.36
C GLU A 70 1.11 7.28 -12.11
N ALA A 71 0.59 6.06 -12.18
CA ALA A 71 0.43 5.15 -11.03
C ALA A 71 0.52 3.69 -11.52
N GLU A 72 1.58 2.98 -11.15
CA GLU A 72 1.95 1.68 -11.75
C GLU A 72 2.43 0.64 -10.73
N ASP A 73 2.01 0.76 -9.47
CA ASP A 73 2.47 -0.10 -8.39
C ASP A 73 2.18 -1.58 -8.62
N VAL A 74 3.14 -2.40 -8.17
CA VAL A 74 3.18 -3.85 -8.29
C VAL A 74 3.47 -4.45 -6.93
N ALA A 75 2.76 -5.52 -6.59
CA ALA A 75 3.04 -6.33 -5.42
C ALA A 75 3.47 -7.75 -5.83
N GLU A 76 4.46 -8.28 -5.12
CA GLU A 76 4.84 -9.69 -5.11
C GLU A 76 4.60 -10.28 -3.73
N VAL A 77 3.80 -11.34 -3.61
CA VAL A 77 3.65 -12.05 -2.33
C VAL A 77 4.94 -12.82 -2.02
N ILE A 78 5.65 -12.42 -0.96
CA ILE A 78 6.93 -13.04 -0.57
C ILE A 78 6.79 -13.96 0.65
N ASN A 79 5.73 -13.80 1.46
CA ASN A 79 5.45 -14.67 2.61
C ASN A 79 3.94 -14.71 2.90
N THR A 80 3.45 -15.84 3.40
CA THR A 80 2.04 -16.02 3.82
C THR A 80 1.91 -16.48 5.27
N ARG A 81 3.04 -16.62 5.98
CA ARG A 81 3.13 -17.07 7.38
C ARG A 81 4.13 -16.25 8.20
N SER A 82 4.13 -14.94 8.03
CA SER A 82 5.01 -14.05 8.80
C SER A 82 4.55 -13.94 10.26
N ASN A 83 5.52 -13.77 11.16
CA ASN A 83 5.30 -13.45 12.58
C ASN A 83 5.66 -12.00 12.93
N GLU A 84 6.19 -11.23 11.98
CA GLU A 84 6.49 -9.81 12.21
C GLU A 84 5.20 -9.05 12.48
N ALA A 85 5.13 -8.36 13.62
CA ALA A 85 3.92 -7.77 14.14
C ALA A 85 4.20 -6.39 14.74
N VAL A 86 3.12 -5.62 14.94
CA VAL A 86 3.16 -4.34 15.66
C VAL A 86 2.30 -4.44 16.93
N PHE A 87 2.50 -3.50 17.85
CA PHE A 87 1.82 -3.53 19.15
C PHE A 87 0.29 -3.57 18.99
N GLY A 88 -0.37 -4.53 19.65
CA GLY A 88 -1.82 -4.71 19.56
C GLY A 88 -2.32 -5.51 18.35
N PHE A 89 -1.43 -5.85 17.41
CA PHE A 89 -1.78 -6.56 16.18
C PHE A 89 -0.83 -7.76 15.95
N PRO A 90 -0.90 -8.82 16.77
CA PRO A 90 -0.04 -10.00 16.64
C PRO A 90 -0.33 -10.75 15.34
N CYS A 91 0.70 -11.33 14.72
CA CYS A 91 0.54 -12.02 13.45
C CYS A 91 0.30 -13.53 13.56
N ASP A 92 0.75 -14.19 14.62
CA ASP A 92 0.50 -15.62 14.88
C ASP A 92 0.73 -16.56 13.68
N SER A 93 1.74 -16.25 12.84
CA SER A 93 2.06 -16.95 11.59
C SER A 93 0.96 -16.91 10.52
N GLU A 94 0.10 -15.90 10.56
CA GLU A 94 -1.00 -15.69 9.63
C GLU A 94 -0.82 -14.44 8.74
N CYS A 95 0.19 -13.60 9.03
CA CYS A 95 0.40 -12.40 8.25
C CYS A 95 1.01 -12.70 6.88
N ILE A 96 0.45 -12.02 5.88
CA ILE A 96 0.94 -12.01 4.50
C ILE A 96 1.95 -10.87 4.38
N VAL A 97 3.01 -11.10 3.63
CA VAL A 97 4.01 -10.09 3.30
C VAL A 97 4.09 -9.98 1.80
N THR A 98 3.97 -8.75 1.31
CA THR A 98 4.25 -8.41 -0.08
C THR A 98 5.50 -7.56 -0.15
N ARG A 99 6.24 -7.71 -1.24
CA ARG A 99 7.22 -6.73 -1.70
C ARG A 99 6.50 -5.85 -2.72
N ASP A 100 6.43 -4.57 -2.43
CA ASP A 100 5.74 -3.58 -3.26
C ASP A 100 6.81 -2.68 -3.91
N PHE A 101 6.63 -2.41 -5.21
CA PHE A 101 7.58 -1.67 -6.03
C PHE A 101 6.88 -1.05 -7.25
N SER A 102 7.51 -0.05 -7.86
CA SER A 102 6.98 0.63 -9.03
C SER A 102 8.02 0.72 -10.15
N PRO A 103 7.64 0.46 -11.43
CA PRO A 103 8.49 0.79 -12.56
C PRO A 103 8.78 2.29 -12.71
N LEU A 104 7.93 3.15 -12.12
CA LEU A 104 8.09 4.60 -12.15
C LEU A 104 9.14 5.10 -11.15
N ASP A 105 9.39 4.33 -10.09
CA ASP A 105 10.39 4.65 -9.06
C ASP A 105 11.39 3.51 -8.82
N PRO A 106 12.33 3.27 -9.76
CA PRO A 106 13.25 2.14 -9.67
C PRO A 106 14.18 2.24 -8.46
N GLY A 107 14.18 1.19 -7.63
CA GLY A 107 15.06 1.09 -6.45
C GLY A 107 14.40 1.57 -5.16
N VAL A 108 13.19 2.10 -5.23
CA VAL A 108 12.32 2.30 -4.08
C VAL A 108 11.37 1.11 -3.98
N GLU A 109 11.49 0.40 -2.86
CA GLU A 109 10.73 -0.82 -2.61
C GLU A 109 10.42 -0.92 -1.12
N GLU A 110 9.32 -1.57 -0.79
CA GLU A 110 8.90 -1.78 0.59
C GLU A 110 8.32 -3.17 0.80
N ASN A 111 8.43 -3.67 2.03
CA ASN A 111 7.72 -4.86 2.45
C ASN A 111 6.50 -4.46 3.26
N LYS A 112 5.31 -4.83 2.78
CA LYS A 112 4.03 -4.58 3.45
C LYS A 112 3.52 -5.82 4.13
N PHE A 113 3.11 -5.69 5.38
CA PHE A 113 2.63 -6.80 6.22
C PHE A 113 1.13 -6.64 6.45
N TYR A 114 0.37 -7.66 6.06
CA TYR A 114 -1.08 -7.67 6.16
C TYR A 114 -1.54 -8.72 7.15
N LYS A 115 -2.33 -8.30 8.16
CA LYS A 115 -3.00 -9.19 9.11
C LYS A 115 -4.43 -9.51 8.63
N PRO A 116 -4.82 -10.80 8.57
CA PRO A 116 -6.21 -11.18 8.31
C PRO A 116 -7.20 -10.49 9.25
N GLY A 117 -8.27 -9.94 8.68
CA GLY A 117 -9.32 -9.22 9.42
C GLY A 117 -8.96 -7.79 9.83
N VAL A 118 -7.74 -7.32 9.57
CA VAL A 118 -7.29 -5.96 9.88
C VAL A 118 -6.85 -5.22 8.61
N GLY A 119 -6.02 -5.86 7.78
CA GLY A 119 -5.37 -5.23 6.63
C GLY A 119 -3.90 -4.94 6.90
N LEU A 120 -3.39 -3.85 6.32
CA LEU A 120 -1.99 -3.43 6.45
C LEU A 120 -1.69 -3.04 7.90
N ILE A 121 -0.64 -3.62 8.48
CA ILE A 121 -0.23 -3.37 9.86
C ILE A 121 1.19 -2.78 9.98
N LEU A 122 2.03 -2.99 8.98
CA LEU A 122 3.43 -2.57 8.98
C LEU A 122 3.92 -2.42 7.55
N GLU A 123 4.71 -1.37 7.32
CA GLU A 123 5.48 -1.14 6.09
C GLU A 123 6.94 -0.93 6.48
N LEU A 124 7.86 -1.55 5.74
CA LEU A 124 9.30 -1.44 5.92
C LEU A 124 9.97 -1.14 4.60
N GLY A 125 10.70 -0.04 4.51
CA GLY A 125 11.50 0.28 3.33
C GLY A 125 12.65 -0.72 3.16
N VAL A 126 12.84 -1.22 1.94
CA VAL A 126 13.91 -2.19 1.62
C VAL A 126 15.22 -1.44 1.47
N GLY A 127 16.16 -1.67 2.39
CA GLY A 127 17.47 -1.00 2.37
C GLY A 127 17.45 0.43 2.93
N THR A 128 16.30 0.89 3.44
CA THR A 128 16.16 2.18 4.15
C THR A 128 15.87 1.93 5.65
N ALA A 129 15.74 3.00 6.41
CA ALA A 129 15.31 2.95 7.81
C ALA A 129 13.81 3.26 7.97
N GLU A 130 13.05 3.32 6.88
CA GLU A 130 11.64 3.70 6.88
C GLU A 130 10.79 2.58 7.50
N ARG A 131 9.89 3.00 8.38
CA ARG A 131 8.98 2.12 9.10
C ARG A 131 7.69 2.85 9.39
N VAL A 132 6.57 2.30 8.93
CA VAL A 132 5.22 2.81 9.20
C VAL A 132 4.44 1.71 9.91
N GLU A 133 3.83 2.03 11.05
CA GLU A 133 3.12 1.06 11.89
C GLU A 133 1.66 1.44 12.07
N LEU A 134 0.78 0.44 12.05
CA LEU A 134 -0.59 0.61 12.51
C LEU A 134 -0.63 0.79 14.02
N ILE A 135 -1.09 1.96 14.46
CA ILE A 135 -1.18 2.32 15.89
C ILE A 135 -2.54 1.92 16.49
N SER A 136 -3.63 2.09 15.75
CA SER A 136 -4.98 1.77 16.23
C SER A 136 -5.96 1.59 15.06
N THR A 137 -7.05 0.88 15.32
CA THR A 137 -8.19 0.76 14.38
C THR A 137 -9.49 1.13 15.08
N SER A 138 -10.47 1.56 14.29
CA SER A 138 -11.84 1.72 14.76
C SER A 138 -12.78 1.06 13.77
N VAL A 139 -13.80 0.39 14.28
CA VAL A 139 -14.86 -0.18 13.46
C VAL A 139 -16.02 0.81 13.52
N LEU A 140 -16.38 1.39 12.37
CA LEU A 140 -17.59 2.20 12.29
C LEU A 140 -18.80 1.27 12.41
N PRO A 141 -19.80 1.61 13.25
CA PRO A 141 -21.00 0.80 13.44
C PRO A 141 -21.90 0.72 12.20
#